data_AF-A0A226F263-F1
#
_entry.id   AF-A0A226F263-F1
#
_cell.length_a   1.000
_cell.length_b   1.000
_cell.length_c   1.000
_cell.angle_alpha   90.00
_cell.angle_beta   90.00
_cell.angle_gamma   90.00
#
_symmetry.space_group_name_H-M   'P 1'
#
loop_
_entity.id
_entity.type
_entity.pdbx_description
1 polymer ?
#
loop_
_entity_poly.entity_id
_entity_poly.type
_entity_poly.pdbx_seq_one_letter_code
_entity_poly.pdbx_strand_id
1 'polypeptide(L)'
;MGNRSSKKKSAPSTSRRRGGSPPPSTSHPENSQSTASAYLDNLDFSEITKKFECCVCRIIIFGEIVKCERGHNFCPSHSSLLANCPSCPVSQSMSDDLPPPSENLSSSKTSANSVPPNSSPANSGKSSTSTPDKSSENSSHNYSPANSATENSEDEEDMSSENTPPRSPTWSSTSEDEDVEMEEPTLCQYEGDGCPYRGRCQHITEQEHEPNCEYRQMLCCLKNTDICSNSKILFREYINHLRSTHHVKAVNECEHVLKYFVVPGRKFVPEGALSTFIMEAFDEEFIVRVEELGDEDKKVFIWVMFHGRWEDGYKFKAKIQLCNSDRATEDTDDEEEDDFSFVGKVRDTTSFSWERNESTSLVLELNTIRKNLTTEVKYGRSQVTYWSVKVTITRRDEDEESDTDRDRDNTDDSDMYEDIDDSDSDDLLDD
;
A
#
# COMPACT_ATOMS: atom_id res chain seq x y z
N MET A 1 -33.68 -45.64 14.37
CA MET A 1 -33.60 -46.63 15.46
C MET A 1 -32.14 -47.05 15.61
N GLY A 2 -31.52 -46.83 16.77
CA GLY A 2 -30.14 -47.27 17.05
C GLY A 2 -29.30 -46.32 17.90
N ASN A 3 -29.74 -46.01 19.13
CA ASN A 3 -28.94 -45.27 20.11
C ASN A 3 -27.82 -46.18 20.68
N ARG A 4 -26.57 -45.71 20.67
CA ARG A 4 -25.49 -46.27 21.51
C ARG A 4 -24.94 -45.20 22.46
N SER A 5 -25.36 -45.32 23.71
CA SER A 5 -24.78 -44.64 24.87
C SER A 5 -23.57 -45.44 25.38
N SER A 6 -22.45 -44.77 25.63
CA SER A 6 -21.31 -45.35 26.35
C SER A 6 -21.18 -44.71 27.72
N LYS A 7 -21.31 -45.56 28.74
CA LYS A 7 -21.26 -45.27 30.18
C LYS A 7 -19.83 -45.11 30.70
N LYS A 8 -19.72 -44.22 31.69
CA LYS A 8 -18.73 -44.10 32.77
C LYS A 8 -18.05 -45.42 33.20
N LYS A 9 -16.75 -45.34 33.50
CA LYS A 9 -16.08 -46.14 34.54
C LYS A 9 -15.28 -45.22 35.46
N SER A 10 -15.51 -45.38 36.75
CA SER A 10 -14.83 -44.74 37.86
C SER A 10 -14.36 -45.81 38.87
N ALA A 11 -13.34 -45.43 39.66
CA ALA A 11 -12.81 -46.04 40.90
C ALA A 11 -11.59 -47.01 40.76
N PRO A 12 -10.77 -47.25 41.82
CA PRO A 12 -10.50 -46.49 43.07
C PRO A 12 -9.02 -46.40 43.56
N SER A 13 -8.80 -45.43 44.47
CA SER A 13 -8.06 -45.43 45.76
C SER A 13 -6.56 -45.79 45.95
N THR A 14 -5.93 -44.87 46.70
CA THR A 14 -4.98 -45.01 47.84
C THR A 14 -3.50 -45.32 47.59
N SER A 15 -2.65 -44.36 47.97
CA SER A 15 -1.45 -44.67 48.76
C SER A 15 -1.04 -43.49 49.66
N ARG A 16 -0.88 -43.79 50.94
CA ARG A 16 -0.39 -42.92 52.02
C ARG A 16 1.15 -42.84 51.99
N ARG A 17 1.74 -41.64 52.06
CA ARG A 17 3.06 -41.38 52.68
C ARG A 17 2.97 -40.05 53.44
N ARG A 18 2.89 -40.11 54.77
CA ARG A 18 3.99 -39.95 55.76
C ARG A 18 4.77 -38.65 55.57
N GLY A 19 4.62 -37.78 56.57
CA GLY A 19 5.16 -36.43 56.62
C GLY A 19 6.68 -36.35 56.66
N GLY A 20 7.16 -35.24 56.12
CA GLY A 20 8.44 -34.62 56.42
C GLY A 20 8.15 -33.19 56.87
N SER A 21 8.74 -32.80 58.00
CA SER A 21 8.70 -31.46 58.57
C SER A 21 9.24 -30.42 57.58
N PRO A 22 8.68 -29.19 57.53
CA PRO A 22 9.24 -28.12 56.72
C PRO A 22 10.56 -27.61 57.34
N PRO A 23 11.57 -27.26 56.53
CA PRO A 23 12.77 -26.59 57.00
C PRO A 23 12.47 -25.14 57.44
N PRO A 24 13.29 -24.55 58.34
CA PRO A 24 13.06 -23.23 58.90
C PRO A 24 13.19 -22.14 57.83
N SER A 25 12.21 -21.23 57.86
CA SER A 25 12.10 -20.04 57.03
C SER A 25 13.35 -19.16 57.11
N THR A 26 14.19 -19.20 56.08
CA THR A 26 15.14 -18.13 55.79
C THR A 26 14.37 -16.92 55.25
N SER A 27 14.23 -15.90 56.09
CA SER A 27 13.76 -14.57 55.73
C SER A 27 14.71 -13.94 54.72
N HIS A 28 14.35 -14.01 53.43
CA HIS A 28 14.94 -13.18 52.39
C HIS A 28 14.38 -11.74 52.50
N PRO A 29 15.22 -10.71 52.33
CA PRO A 29 14.78 -9.32 52.39
C PRO A 29 13.79 -9.04 51.26
N GLU A 30 12.65 -8.45 51.63
CA GLU A 30 11.59 -8.05 50.72
C GLU A 30 12.15 -7.16 49.61
N ASN A 31 11.92 -7.66 48.40
CA ASN A 31 12.41 -7.13 47.15
C ASN A 31 11.77 -5.76 46.86
N SER A 32 12.55 -4.69 46.97
CA SER A 32 12.16 -3.30 46.71
C SER A 32 11.97 -2.98 45.22
N GLN A 33 11.69 -3.98 44.37
CA GLN A 33 11.61 -3.84 42.90
C GLN A 33 10.19 -3.67 42.35
N SER A 34 9.15 -3.69 43.19
CA SER A 34 7.74 -3.67 42.73
C SER A 34 7.12 -2.26 42.59
N THR A 35 7.90 -1.18 42.60
CA THR A 35 7.38 0.21 42.44
C THR A 35 7.69 0.83 41.08
N ALA A 36 8.62 0.27 40.29
CA ALA A 36 8.93 0.79 38.96
C ALA A 36 7.90 0.37 37.90
N SER A 37 7.29 -0.83 38.03
CA SER A 37 6.32 -1.34 37.06
C SER A 37 5.01 -0.55 37.07
N ALA A 38 4.50 -0.21 38.26
CA ALA A 38 3.25 0.55 38.41
C ALA A 38 3.37 2.02 37.98
N TYR A 39 4.60 2.55 37.84
CA TYR A 39 4.83 3.93 37.40
C TYR A 39 4.79 4.07 35.88
N LEU A 40 5.04 2.98 35.13
CA LEU A 40 5.04 3.00 33.67
C LEU A 40 3.65 2.74 33.07
N ASP A 41 2.80 1.97 33.75
CA ASP A 41 1.40 1.75 33.34
C ASP A 41 0.51 3.00 33.44
N ASN A 42 1.00 4.06 34.11
CA ASN A 42 0.32 5.35 34.24
C ASN A 42 0.89 6.45 33.33
N LEU A 43 1.89 6.15 32.49
CA LEU A 43 2.35 7.11 31.50
C LEU A 43 1.43 7.06 30.29
N ASP A 44 0.56 8.06 30.17
CA ASP A 44 -0.28 8.26 29.00
C ASP A 44 0.62 8.34 27.75
N PHE A 45 0.57 7.31 26.91
CA PHE A 45 1.35 7.22 25.68
C PHE A 45 1.06 8.42 24.76
N SER A 46 -0.11 9.05 24.88
CA SER A 46 -0.45 10.30 24.19
C SER A 46 0.47 11.46 24.60
N GLU A 47 0.86 11.56 25.88
CA GLU A 47 1.82 12.56 26.32
C GLU A 47 3.24 12.28 25.82
N ILE A 48 3.59 11.01 25.66
CA ILE A 48 4.89 10.61 25.12
C ILE A 48 4.94 10.90 23.62
N THR A 49 3.93 10.53 22.83
CA THR A 49 3.94 10.79 21.37
C THR A 49 3.96 12.28 21.06
N LYS A 50 3.26 13.11 21.86
CA LYS A 50 3.32 14.57 21.74
C LYS A 50 4.75 15.13 21.88
N LYS A 51 5.64 14.44 22.61
CA LYS A 51 7.06 14.84 22.75
C LYS A 51 7.91 14.49 21.53
N PHE A 52 7.37 13.76 20.55
CA PHE A 52 8.04 13.36 19.31
C PHE A 52 7.34 13.88 18.05
N GLU A 53 6.23 14.59 18.19
CA GLU A 53 5.51 15.19 17.06
C GLU A 53 6.19 16.49 16.59
N CYS A 54 6.29 16.66 15.28
CA CYS A 54 6.69 17.93 14.69
C CYS A 54 5.63 18.99 14.96
N CYS A 55 6.01 20.16 15.46
CA CYS A 55 5.06 21.22 15.81
C CYS A 55 4.38 21.86 14.58
N VAL A 56 4.91 21.64 13.38
CA VAL A 56 4.36 22.14 12.11
C VAL A 56 3.37 21.14 11.52
N CYS A 57 3.82 19.94 11.17
CA CYS A 57 2.97 18.94 10.48
C CYS A 57 2.31 17.90 11.40
N ARG A 58 2.58 17.92 12.71
CA ARG A 58 2.05 16.96 13.71
C ARG A 58 2.38 15.49 13.45
N ILE A 59 3.32 15.20 12.54
CA ILE A 59 3.82 13.85 12.28
C ILE A 59 4.84 13.46 13.36
N ILE A 60 4.81 12.20 13.80
CA ILE A 60 5.81 11.62 14.70
C ILE A 60 7.16 11.54 13.98
N ILE A 61 8.18 12.17 14.55
CA ILE A 61 9.52 12.25 13.97
C ILE A 61 10.27 10.95 14.28
N PHE A 62 10.68 10.23 13.24
CA PHE A 62 11.60 9.12 13.34
C PHE A 62 13.00 9.58 12.91
N GLY A 63 13.96 9.65 13.83
CA GLY A 63 15.34 10.05 13.54
C GLY A 63 15.81 11.27 14.36
N GLU A 64 16.67 12.10 13.75
CA GLU A 64 17.18 13.31 14.39
C GLU A 64 16.05 14.33 14.60
N ILE A 65 15.86 14.74 15.85
CA ILE A 65 14.84 15.70 16.23
C ILE A 65 15.52 17.05 16.43
N VAL A 66 15.21 18.00 15.56
CA VAL A 66 15.69 19.37 15.71
C VAL A 66 14.71 20.15 16.57
N LYS A 67 15.19 20.88 17.57
CA LYS A 67 14.35 21.63 18.51
C LYS A 67 14.60 23.12 18.38
N CYS A 68 13.54 23.93 18.45
CA CYS A 68 13.71 25.38 18.61
C CYS A 68 14.20 25.72 20.01
N GLU A 69 14.55 26.99 20.25
CA GLU A 69 15.05 27.49 21.55
C GLU A 69 14.07 27.23 22.72
N ARG A 70 12.77 27.12 22.44
CA ARG A 70 11.74 26.80 23.44
C ARG A 70 11.39 25.31 23.52
N GLY A 71 12.12 24.45 22.81
CA GLY A 71 12.02 22.99 22.93
C GLY A 71 10.93 22.32 22.07
N HIS A 72 10.27 23.03 21.14
CA HIS A 72 9.35 22.41 20.18
C HIS A 72 10.12 21.63 19.11
N ASN A 73 9.62 20.46 18.73
CA ASN A 73 10.30 19.56 17.81
C ASN A 73 9.95 19.84 16.34
N PHE A 74 10.91 19.65 15.45
CA PHE A 74 10.79 19.79 14.00
C PHE A 74 11.32 18.53 13.32
N CYS A 75 10.60 18.03 12.31
CA CYS A 75 11.15 17.04 11.39
C CYS A 75 12.18 17.72 10.46
N PRO A 76 13.08 16.95 9.82
CA PRO A 76 14.12 17.50 8.95
C PRO A 76 13.59 18.44 7.86
N SER A 77 12.43 18.12 7.27
CA SER A 77 11.79 18.93 6.22
C SER A 77 11.30 20.31 6.70
N HIS A 78 11.05 20.49 8.00
CA HIS A 78 10.59 21.76 8.57
C HIS A 78 11.68 22.48 9.40
N SER A 79 12.92 21.99 9.38
CA SER A 79 14.04 22.58 10.13
C SER A 79 14.31 24.04 9.74
N SER A 80 14.03 24.44 8.49
CA SER A 80 14.16 25.83 8.04
C SER A 80 13.28 26.83 8.80
N LEU A 81 12.22 26.35 9.48
CA LEU A 81 11.29 27.17 10.27
C LEU A 81 11.71 27.32 11.74
N LEU A 82 12.85 26.78 12.16
CA LEU A 82 13.32 26.81 13.55
C LEU A 82 13.38 28.23 14.14
N ALA A 83 13.85 29.21 13.35
CA ALA A 83 13.97 30.60 13.77
C ALA A 83 12.60 31.26 14.02
N ASN A 84 11.56 30.81 13.29
CA ASN A 84 10.21 31.36 13.34
C ASN A 84 9.22 30.26 13.75
N CYS A 85 9.49 29.59 14.86
CA CYS A 85 8.68 28.48 15.33
C CYS A 85 7.22 28.91 15.55
N PRO A 86 6.23 28.33 14.83
CA PRO A 86 4.84 28.78 14.88
C PRO A 86 4.17 28.51 16.23
N SER A 87 4.66 27.54 16.99
CA SER A 87 4.18 27.24 18.35
C SER A 87 4.84 28.09 19.43
N CYS A 88 5.92 28.83 19.10
CA CYS A 88 6.46 29.80 20.03
C CYS A 88 5.59 31.05 19.94
N PRO A 89 4.95 31.50 21.03
CA PRO A 89 4.31 32.81 21.00
C PRO A 89 5.39 33.81 20.64
N VAL A 90 5.19 34.51 19.50
CA VAL A 90 6.03 35.62 19.09
C VAL A 90 6.14 36.49 20.33
N SER A 91 7.34 36.55 20.91
CA SER A 91 7.62 37.54 21.92
C SER A 91 7.46 38.85 21.19
N GLN A 92 6.26 39.42 21.24
CA GLN A 92 6.05 40.83 21.04
C GLN A 92 7.05 41.46 21.99
N SER A 93 8.17 41.89 21.43
CA SER A 93 9.14 42.68 22.16
C SER A 93 8.33 43.81 22.76
N MET A 94 8.21 43.81 24.09
CA MET A 94 7.73 44.96 24.82
C MET A 94 8.74 46.07 24.56
N SER A 95 8.53 46.81 23.48
CA SER A 95 9.00 48.17 23.34
C SER A 95 8.09 49.01 24.22
N ASP A 96 8.34 48.96 25.52
CA ASP A 96 7.84 49.96 26.47
C ASP A 96 8.58 51.28 26.26
N ASP A 97 7.83 52.36 26.52
CA ASP A 97 8.22 53.76 26.67
C ASP A 97 8.40 54.61 25.40
N LEU A 98 7.27 54.93 24.76
CA LEU A 98 7.04 56.31 24.31
C LEU A 98 5.71 56.84 24.86
N PRO A 99 5.68 58.05 25.44
CA PRO A 99 4.48 58.64 26.05
C PRO A 99 3.45 59.05 24.97
N PRO A 100 2.16 59.16 25.33
CA PRO A 100 1.10 59.49 24.38
C PRO A 100 1.23 60.94 23.89
N PRO A 101 1.09 61.21 22.58
CA PRO A 101 1.04 62.58 22.09
C PRO A 101 -0.34 63.18 22.40
N SER A 102 -0.32 64.31 23.09
CA SER A 102 -1.44 65.19 23.30
C SER A 102 -2.03 65.69 21.99
N GLU A 103 -3.35 65.80 21.97
CA GLU A 103 -4.17 66.41 20.92
C GLU A 103 -3.68 67.81 20.50
N ASN A 104 -3.62 68.05 19.19
CA ASN A 104 -3.96 69.35 18.63
C ASN A 104 -4.38 69.24 17.16
N LEU A 105 -5.60 69.68 16.89
CA LEU A 105 -6.13 69.96 15.56
C LEU A 105 -5.34 71.10 14.91
N SER A 106 -5.01 71.00 13.62
CA SER A 106 -5.69 71.76 12.54
C SER A 106 -4.91 71.71 11.20
N SER A 107 -5.67 71.41 10.13
CA SER A 107 -5.63 72.00 8.78
C SER A 107 -4.29 72.16 8.04
N SER A 108 -4.15 71.51 6.87
CA SER A 108 -4.15 72.16 5.52
C SER A 108 -3.55 71.29 4.40
N LYS A 109 -4.32 71.26 3.31
CA LYS A 109 -4.07 70.94 1.89
C LYS A 109 -2.64 70.86 1.30
N THR A 110 -2.62 70.09 0.19
CA THR A 110 -1.94 70.26 -1.12
C THR A 110 -0.62 69.54 -1.46
N SER A 111 -0.74 68.59 -2.39
CA SER A 111 -0.04 68.40 -3.68
C SER A 111 1.49 68.20 -3.80
N ALA A 112 1.79 67.04 -4.41
CA ALA A 112 2.66 66.80 -5.59
C ALA A 112 4.21 66.86 -5.52
N ASN A 113 4.77 65.78 -6.06
CA ASN A 113 6.02 65.63 -6.85
C ASN A 113 7.41 65.69 -6.19
N SER A 114 8.22 64.67 -6.58
CA SER A 114 9.64 64.70 -7.02
C SER A 114 10.66 63.95 -6.16
N VAL A 115 11.52 63.21 -6.89
CA VAL A 115 12.66 62.36 -6.52
C VAL A 115 13.93 63.22 -6.21
N PRO A 116 15.15 62.65 -5.98
CA PRO A 116 15.91 62.48 -4.72
C PRO A 116 17.14 63.47 -4.66
N PRO A 117 18.23 63.34 -3.83
CA PRO A 117 19.18 62.21 -3.76
C PRO A 117 19.95 61.98 -2.42
N ASN A 118 20.75 60.91 -2.40
CA ASN A 118 22.05 60.71 -1.73
C ASN A 118 22.23 61.04 -0.23
N SER A 119 22.59 60.03 0.56
CA SER A 119 23.85 60.03 1.35
C SER A 119 24.09 58.69 2.05
N SER A 120 25.20 58.04 1.71
CA SER A 120 25.88 57.06 2.58
C SER A 120 26.47 57.79 3.81
N PRO A 121 26.80 57.08 4.91
CA PRO A 121 28.15 56.52 4.97
C PRO A 121 28.29 55.15 5.66
N ALA A 122 29.39 54.51 5.26
CA ALA A 122 30.21 53.51 5.92
C ALA A 122 29.88 53.11 7.36
N ASN A 123 29.85 51.80 7.62
CA ASN A 123 30.77 51.27 8.62
C ASN A 123 31.18 49.81 8.40
N SER A 124 32.43 49.59 8.77
CA SER A 124 33.29 48.43 8.65
C SER A 124 32.88 47.22 9.50
N GLY A 125 33.14 46.02 8.98
CA GLY A 125 33.09 44.79 9.78
C GLY A 125 33.60 43.58 9.02
N LYS A 126 34.91 43.35 9.08
CA LYS A 126 35.59 42.14 8.63
C LYS A 126 35.02 40.89 9.32
N SER A 127 34.78 39.81 8.59
CA SER A 127 35.33 38.49 8.94
C SER A 127 35.23 37.50 7.78
N SER A 128 36.18 36.60 7.80
CA SER A 128 36.77 35.82 6.73
C SER A 128 36.19 34.42 6.62
N THR A 129 36.37 33.82 5.42
CA THR A 129 36.63 32.38 5.14
C THR A 129 35.52 31.38 5.51
N SER A 130 35.09 30.42 4.70
CA SER A 130 35.73 29.72 3.58
C SER A 130 34.67 28.91 2.81
N THR A 131 34.75 28.91 1.49
CA THR A 131 34.13 27.93 0.59
C THR A 131 34.84 26.57 0.70
N PRO A 132 34.16 25.49 0.29
CA PRO A 132 34.75 24.74 -0.81
C PRO A 132 33.74 24.43 -1.92
N ASP A 133 34.13 24.82 -3.13
CA ASP A 133 33.77 24.16 -4.38
C ASP A 133 34.13 22.68 -4.31
N LYS A 134 33.19 21.82 -4.72
CA LYS A 134 33.52 20.57 -5.43
C LYS A 134 32.42 20.24 -6.43
N SER A 135 32.76 20.61 -7.66
CA SER A 135 32.35 19.99 -8.91
C SER A 135 32.51 18.46 -8.91
N SER A 136 31.48 17.76 -9.36
CA SER A 136 31.54 16.44 -10.02
C SER A 136 30.30 16.37 -10.92
N GLU A 137 30.43 16.72 -12.20
CA GLU A 137 30.75 15.82 -13.32
C GLU A 137 29.78 14.64 -13.46
N ASN A 138 28.90 14.79 -14.46
CA ASN A 138 28.46 13.79 -15.43
C ASN A 138 28.62 12.31 -15.08
N SER A 139 27.50 11.59 -15.03
CA SER A 139 27.34 10.39 -15.86
C SER A 139 25.86 10.11 -16.11
N SER A 140 25.38 10.54 -17.28
CA SER A 140 24.10 10.16 -17.83
C SER A 140 24.24 8.76 -18.45
N HIS A 141 23.82 7.72 -17.74
CA HIS A 141 23.66 6.40 -18.35
C HIS A 141 22.29 6.34 -19.03
N ASN A 142 22.28 6.65 -20.33
CA ASN A 142 21.28 6.16 -21.26
C ASN A 142 21.40 4.64 -21.33
N TYR A 143 20.41 3.93 -20.81
CA TYR A 143 20.18 2.52 -21.14
C TYR A 143 19.10 2.45 -22.20
N SER A 144 19.52 2.18 -23.44
CA SER A 144 18.66 1.61 -24.48
C SER A 144 18.68 0.09 -24.31
N PRO A 145 17.53 -0.61 -24.29
CA PRO A 145 17.55 -2.05 -24.46
C PRO A 145 17.83 -2.37 -25.93
N ALA A 146 18.94 -3.08 -26.14
CA ALA A 146 19.34 -3.63 -27.42
C ALA A 146 18.48 -4.86 -27.75
N ASN A 147 18.12 -4.97 -29.02
CA ASN A 147 17.58 -6.17 -29.65
C ASN A 147 18.49 -7.38 -29.39
N SER A 148 17.99 -8.37 -28.67
CA SER A 148 18.56 -9.71 -28.65
C SER A 148 17.94 -10.53 -29.78
N ALA A 149 18.70 -10.60 -30.87
CA ALA A 149 18.58 -11.63 -31.88
C ALA A 149 18.97 -12.97 -31.27
N THR A 150 18.11 -13.98 -31.40
CA THR A 150 18.44 -15.39 -31.18
C THR A 150 18.61 -16.06 -32.53
N GLU A 151 19.86 -16.41 -32.83
CA GLU A 151 20.27 -17.30 -33.91
C GLU A 151 20.29 -18.75 -33.42
N ASN A 152 19.83 -19.65 -34.31
CA ASN A 152 20.23 -21.04 -34.55
C ASN A 152 19.70 -22.19 -33.67
N SER A 153 18.88 -23.04 -34.31
CA SER A 153 19.13 -24.49 -34.57
C SER A 153 17.94 -24.97 -35.42
N GLU A 154 18.09 -25.19 -36.74
CA GLU A 154 18.63 -26.40 -37.38
C GLU A 154 18.02 -27.69 -36.81
N ASP A 155 16.84 -28.06 -37.33
CA ASP A 155 16.44 -29.46 -37.50
C ASP A 155 15.76 -29.58 -38.87
N GLU A 156 16.50 -30.18 -39.80
CA GLU A 156 16.02 -30.61 -41.10
C GLU A 156 15.29 -31.94 -40.94
N GLU A 157 13.98 -31.98 -41.20
CA GLU A 157 13.34 -33.22 -41.64
C GLU A 157 12.59 -33.03 -42.97
N ASP A 158 13.06 -33.87 -43.88
CA ASP A 158 12.73 -34.09 -45.26
C ASP A 158 11.28 -34.62 -45.41
N MET A 159 10.40 -33.81 -46.02
CA MET A 159 9.13 -34.29 -46.56
C MET A 159 8.95 -33.79 -47.99
N SER A 160 9.45 -34.59 -48.91
CA SER A 160 9.14 -34.57 -50.33
C SER A 160 7.65 -34.86 -50.59
N SER A 161 6.91 -33.87 -51.11
CA SER A 161 5.67 -34.10 -51.88
C SER A 161 5.43 -33.03 -52.96
N GLU A 162 5.34 -33.55 -54.19
CA GLU A 162 4.54 -33.07 -55.33
C GLU A 162 4.74 -31.64 -55.87
N ASN A 163 5.69 -31.55 -56.82
CA ASN A 163 5.77 -30.49 -57.83
C ASN A 163 4.49 -30.41 -58.68
N THR A 164 3.62 -29.46 -58.38
CA THR A 164 2.58 -28.98 -59.31
C THR A 164 2.94 -27.56 -59.77
N PRO A 165 3.06 -27.29 -61.07
CA PRO A 165 3.48 -25.96 -61.55
C PRO A 165 2.39 -24.91 -61.22
N PRO A 166 2.75 -23.75 -60.63
CA PRO A 166 1.79 -22.70 -60.36
C PRO A 166 1.30 -22.12 -61.69
N ARG A 167 -0.02 -22.24 -61.93
CA ARG A 167 -0.72 -21.48 -62.96
C ARG A 167 -0.51 -19.99 -62.66
N SER A 168 0.10 -19.28 -63.60
CA SER A 168 0.23 -17.84 -63.57
C SER A 168 -1.15 -17.21 -63.33
N PRO A 169 -1.36 -16.44 -62.26
CA PRO A 169 -2.60 -15.74 -62.08
C PRO A 169 -2.68 -14.66 -63.16
N THR A 170 -3.68 -14.77 -64.03
CA THR A 170 -4.03 -13.72 -64.98
C THR A 170 -4.65 -12.59 -64.16
N TRP A 171 -3.87 -11.55 -63.87
CA TRP A 171 -4.36 -10.36 -63.19
C TRP A 171 -5.18 -9.57 -64.21
N SER A 172 -6.48 -9.88 -64.28
CA SER A 172 -7.44 -9.05 -64.97
C SER A 172 -7.50 -7.72 -64.22
N SER A 173 -6.81 -6.71 -64.72
CA SER A 173 -6.89 -5.33 -64.27
C SER A 173 -8.28 -4.78 -64.54
N THR A 174 -9.23 -5.04 -63.65
CA THR A 174 -10.43 -4.23 -63.48
C THR A 174 -10.09 -3.16 -62.45
N SER A 175 -9.54 -2.06 -62.95
CA SER A 175 -9.39 -0.79 -62.22
C SER A 175 -10.78 -0.16 -62.07
N GLU A 176 -11.54 -0.67 -61.11
CA GLU A 176 -12.61 0.11 -60.49
C GLU A 176 -11.94 0.74 -59.28
N ASP A 177 -11.53 2.01 -59.45
CA ASP A 177 -11.04 2.87 -58.39
C ASP A 177 -12.20 3.11 -57.42
N GLU A 178 -12.49 2.14 -56.56
CA GLU A 178 -13.33 2.35 -55.39
C GLU A 178 -12.52 3.25 -54.43
N ASP A 179 -12.95 4.50 -54.30
CA ASP A 179 -12.48 5.43 -53.28
C ASP A 179 -12.71 4.78 -51.90
N VAL A 180 -11.72 4.03 -51.42
CA VAL A 180 -11.72 3.50 -50.05
C VAL A 180 -11.62 4.71 -49.14
N GLU A 181 -12.75 5.14 -48.59
CA GLU A 181 -12.81 6.13 -47.53
C GLU A 181 -11.94 5.63 -46.37
N MET A 182 -10.75 6.21 -46.25
CA MET A 182 -9.83 5.90 -45.16
C MET A 182 -10.44 6.50 -43.89
N GLU A 183 -11.02 5.65 -43.05
CA GLU A 183 -11.59 6.05 -41.76
C GLU A 183 -10.55 6.85 -40.97
N GLU A 184 -10.98 7.97 -40.39
CA GLU A 184 -10.11 8.78 -39.53
C GLU A 184 -9.65 7.94 -38.33
N PRO A 185 -8.36 7.99 -37.96
CA PRO A 185 -7.85 7.19 -36.86
C PRO A 185 -8.56 7.56 -35.56
N THR A 186 -9.01 6.55 -34.81
CA THR A 186 -9.63 6.77 -33.51
C THR A 186 -8.56 7.20 -32.49
N LEU A 187 -8.82 8.31 -31.80
CA LEU A 187 -7.92 8.90 -30.80
C LEU A 187 -8.20 8.26 -29.43
N CYS A 188 -7.16 8.03 -28.64
CA CYS A 188 -7.31 7.61 -27.23
C CYS A 188 -8.01 8.71 -26.41
N GLN A 189 -8.91 8.34 -25.50
CA GLN A 189 -9.58 9.31 -24.61
C GLN A 189 -8.60 10.16 -23.77
N TYR A 190 -7.38 9.67 -23.54
CA TYR A 190 -6.31 10.36 -22.82
C TYR A 190 -5.38 11.18 -23.73
N GLU A 191 -5.76 11.46 -24.98
CA GLU A 191 -4.99 12.32 -25.89
C GLU A 191 -4.75 13.70 -25.28
N GLY A 192 -5.75 14.27 -24.58
CA GLY A 192 -5.63 15.56 -23.90
C GLY A 192 -4.61 15.57 -22.75
N ASP A 193 -4.32 14.40 -22.18
CA ASP A 193 -3.27 14.20 -21.17
C ASP A 193 -1.90 13.90 -21.81
N GLY A 194 -1.83 13.79 -23.13
CA GLY A 194 -0.60 13.59 -23.91
C GLY A 194 -0.44 12.20 -24.54
N CYS A 195 -1.48 11.37 -24.57
CA CYS A 195 -1.40 10.06 -25.20
C CYS A 195 -1.23 10.17 -26.74
N PRO A 196 -0.14 9.63 -27.32
CA PRO A 196 0.11 9.70 -28.76
C PRO A 196 -0.60 8.59 -29.55
N TYR A 197 -1.32 7.68 -28.88
CA TYR A 197 -1.93 6.52 -29.53
C TYR A 197 -3.02 6.93 -30.54
N ARG A 198 -2.98 6.29 -31.71
CA ARG A 198 -3.92 6.46 -32.82
C ARG A 198 -4.32 5.07 -33.31
N GLY A 199 -5.50 4.62 -32.91
CA GLY A 199 -6.03 3.32 -33.29
C GLY A 199 -6.65 3.33 -34.68
N ARG A 200 -6.64 2.18 -35.35
CA ARG A 200 -7.35 1.99 -36.63
C ARG A 200 -8.85 1.73 -36.46
N CYS A 201 -9.26 1.37 -35.25
CA CYS A 201 -10.64 1.05 -34.90
C CYS A 201 -10.90 1.46 -33.45
N GLN A 202 -12.12 1.91 -33.19
CA GLN A 202 -12.59 2.30 -31.86
C GLN A 202 -12.50 1.14 -30.86
N HIS A 203 -12.86 -0.07 -31.27
CA HIS A 203 -12.84 -1.25 -30.40
C HIS A 203 -11.46 -1.55 -29.81
N ILE A 204 -10.42 -1.55 -30.66
CA ILE A 204 -9.02 -1.78 -30.21
C ILE A 204 -8.58 -0.66 -29.26
N THR A 205 -8.95 0.58 -29.59
CA THR A 205 -8.60 1.74 -28.75
C THR A 205 -9.21 1.62 -27.37
N GLU A 206 -10.51 1.37 -27.27
CA GLU A 206 -11.26 1.35 -26.02
C GLU A 206 -11.00 0.09 -25.18
N GLN A 207 -10.83 -1.09 -25.81
CA GLN A 207 -10.73 -2.35 -25.07
C GLN A 207 -9.31 -2.81 -24.78
N GLU A 208 -8.34 -2.49 -25.66
CA GLU A 208 -6.97 -2.98 -25.50
C GLU A 208 -6.04 -1.87 -24.98
N HIS A 209 -6.12 -0.69 -25.59
CA HIS A 209 -5.20 0.41 -25.28
C HIS A 209 -5.61 1.19 -24.03
N GLU A 210 -6.85 1.69 -23.96
CA GLU A 210 -7.28 2.60 -22.89
C GLU A 210 -7.17 2.01 -21.47
N PRO A 211 -7.49 0.73 -21.21
CA PRO A 211 -7.28 0.09 -19.91
C PRO A 211 -5.80 0.01 -19.51
N ASN A 212 -4.90 0.03 -20.50
CA ASN A 212 -3.45 -0.06 -20.33
C ASN A 212 -2.73 1.28 -20.58
N CYS A 213 -3.46 2.37 -20.78
CA CYS A 213 -2.86 3.63 -21.17
C CYS A 213 -2.10 4.28 -20.01
N GLU A 214 -0.81 4.53 -20.20
CA GLU A 214 0.07 5.17 -19.20
C GLU A 214 -0.35 6.60 -18.83
N TYR A 215 -1.12 7.26 -19.70
CA TYR A 215 -1.65 8.61 -19.51
C TYR A 215 -2.98 8.62 -18.76
N ARG A 216 -3.54 7.44 -18.47
CA ARG A 216 -4.74 7.35 -17.67
C ARG A 216 -4.51 7.92 -16.28
N GLN A 217 -5.47 8.70 -15.80
CA GLN A 217 -5.40 9.31 -14.48
C GLN A 217 -5.85 8.33 -13.40
N MET A 218 -5.10 8.25 -12.32
CA MET A 218 -5.34 7.45 -11.13
C MET A 218 -5.65 8.35 -9.93
N LEU A 219 -6.53 7.87 -9.05
CA LEU A 219 -6.74 8.50 -7.75
C LEU A 219 -5.77 7.92 -6.72
N CYS A 220 -5.15 8.79 -5.93
CA CYS A 220 -4.31 8.33 -4.83
C CYS A 220 -5.14 7.53 -3.81
N CYS A 221 -4.69 6.32 -3.50
CA CYS A 221 -5.33 5.46 -2.52
C CYS A 221 -5.22 6.07 -1.09
N LEU A 222 -4.27 6.97 -0.87
CA LEU A 222 -4.02 7.70 0.38
C LEU A 222 -4.64 9.11 0.41
N LYS A 223 -5.62 9.40 -0.45
CA LYS A 223 -6.29 10.72 -0.53
C LYS A 223 -6.90 11.23 0.79
N ASN A 224 -7.21 10.34 1.73
CA ASN A 224 -7.76 10.72 3.04
C ASN A 224 -6.67 11.20 4.02
N THR A 225 -5.41 11.20 3.60
CA THR A 225 -4.31 11.80 4.37
C THR A 225 -4.16 13.27 3.99
N ASP A 226 -3.92 14.13 4.98
CA ASP A 226 -3.92 15.60 4.88
C ASP A 226 -3.01 16.21 3.78
N ILE A 227 -2.16 15.41 3.15
CA ILE A 227 -1.14 15.86 2.19
C ILE A 227 -1.59 15.69 0.73
N CYS A 228 -2.48 14.75 0.41
CA CYS A 228 -2.85 14.45 -0.98
C CYS A 228 -4.25 14.98 -1.32
N SER A 229 -4.29 16.16 -1.92
CA SER A 229 -5.51 16.90 -2.30
C SER A 229 -6.24 16.35 -3.54
N ASN A 230 -6.48 15.04 -3.61
CA ASN A 230 -7.15 14.37 -4.73
C ASN A 230 -6.50 14.68 -6.10
N SER A 231 -5.16 14.72 -6.14
CA SER A 231 -4.46 14.89 -7.41
C SER A 231 -4.77 13.72 -8.34
N LYS A 232 -5.22 14.05 -9.57
CA LYS A 232 -5.21 13.14 -10.71
C LYS A 232 -3.74 12.86 -11.03
N ILE A 233 -3.30 11.62 -10.84
CA ILE A 233 -1.91 11.21 -11.04
C ILE A 233 -1.86 10.35 -12.30
N LEU A 234 -0.95 10.60 -13.22
CA LEU A 234 -0.80 9.72 -14.39
C LEU A 234 -0.41 8.32 -13.94
N PHE A 235 -0.93 7.29 -14.61
CA PHE A 235 -0.70 5.89 -14.25
C PHE A 235 0.80 5.60 -14.09
N ARG A 236 1.62 5.98 -15.08
CA ARG A 236 3.09 5.82 -15.05
C ARG A 236 3.81 6.53 -13.91
N GLU A 237 3.18 7.54 -13.30
CA GLU A 237 3.75 8.34 -12.22
C GLU A 237 3.27 7.88 -10.84
N TYR A 238 2.35 6.91 -10.80
CA TYR A 238 1.62 6.56 -9.59
C TYR A 238 2.51 6.01 -8.48
N ILE A 239 3.40 5.06 -8.80
CA ILE A 239 4.32 4.50 -7.81
C ILE A 239 5.31 5.56 -7.31
N ASN A 240 5.84 6.39 -8.22
CA ASN A 240 6.71 7.49 -7.83
C ASN A 240 5.98 8.52 -6.95
N HIS A 241 4.69 8.79 -7.20
CA HIS A 241 3.87 9.62 -6.34
C HIS A 241 3.75 9.02 -4.92
N LEU A 242 3.48 7.72 -4.80
CA LEU A 242 3.42 7.05 -3.49
C LEU A 242 4.76 7.14 -2.74
N ARG A 243 5.89 6.94 -3.43
CA ARG A 243 7.24 7.04 -2.83
C ARG A 243 7.60 8.47 -2.42
N SER A 244 7.40 9.43 -3.32
CA SER A 244 7.87 10.81 -3.12
C SER A 244 6.96 11.65 -2.24
N THR A 245 5.64 11.53 -2.42
CA THR A 245 4.64 12.36 -1.75
C THR A 245 4.21 11.75 -0.42
N HIS A 246 4.01 10.42 -0.39
CA HIS A 246 3.55 9.72 0.81
C HIS A 246 4.67 9.02 1.57
N HIS A 247 5.89 8.94 1.03
CA HIS A 247 7.00 8.20 1.65
C HIS A 247 6.65 6.71 1.90
N VAL A 248 5.84 6.13 1.00
CA VAL A 248 5.55 4.70 1.00
C VAL A 248 6.85 3.94 0.78
N LYS A 249 7.14 3.00 1.66
CA LYS A 249 8.37 2.19 1.59
C LYS A 249 8.26 1.17 0.45
N ALA A 250 9.36 0.97 -0.25
CA ALA A 250 9.53 -0.12 -1.21
C ALA A 250 10.42 -1.22 -0.60
N VAL A 251 10.11 -2.47 -0.88
CA VAL A 251 10.89 -3.65 -0.51
C VAL A 251 11.11 -4.51 -1.76
N ASN A 252 12.34 -4.96 -1.98
CA ASN A 252 12.70 -5.78 -3.15
C ASN A 252 12.81 -7.25 -2.73
N GLU A 253 11.65 -7.85 -2.46
CA GLU A 253 11.51 -9.20 -1.93
C GLU A 253 10.21 -9.81 -2.47
N CYS A 254 10.23 -11.09 -2.84
CA CYS A 254 9.01 -11.82 -3.22
C CYS A 254 8.17 -12.23 -1.99
N GLU A 255 8.76 -12.14 -0.80
CA GLU A 255 8.12 -12.43 0.47
C GLU A 255 8.49 -11.33 1.47
N HIS A 256 7.50 -10.74 2.14
CA HIS A 256 7.73 -9.71 3.13
C HIS A 256 6.82 -9.86 4.35
N VAL A 257 7.37 -9.67 5.55
CA VAL A 257 6.62 -9.68 6.81
C VAL A 257 6.47 -8.25 7.33
N LEU A 258 5.24 -7.76 7.33
CA LEU A 258 4.91 -6.44 7.84
C LEU A 258 4.40 -6.52 9.28
N LYS A 259 5.06 -5.76 10.18
CA LYS A 259 4.68 -5.63 11.59
C LYS A 259 3.90 -4.34 11.84
N TYR A 260 2.75 -4.47 12.48
CA TYR A 260 1.87 -3.38 12.90
C TYR A 260 1.88 -3.24 14.42
N PHE A 261 2.58 -2.22 14.92
CA PHE A 261 2.67 -1.93 16.35
C PHE A 261 1.36 -1.29 16.84
N VAL A 262 0.79 -1.88 17.89
CA VAL A 262 -0.51 -1.47 18.43
C VAL A 262 -0.29 -0.58 19.64
N VAL A 263 -0.93 0.59 19.63
CA VAL A 263 -0.99 1.49 20.79
C VAL A 263 -2.36 1.31 21.44
N PRO A 264 -2.45 1.02 22.76
CA PRO A 264 -3.72 0.89 23.45
C PRO A 264 -4.64 2.09 23.21
N GLY A 265 -5.90 1.82 22.88
CA GLY A 265 -6.91 2.86 22.60
C GLY A 265 -6.82 3.52 21.22
N ARG A 266 -5.93 3.05 20.33
CA ARG A 266 -5.87 3.48 18.92
C ARG A 266 -6.26 2.34 17.97
N LYS A 267 -6.38 2.68 16.69
CA LYS A 267 -6.55 1.72 15.58
C LYS A 267 -5.39 0.72 15.54
N PHE A 268 -5.68 -0.52 15.14
CA PHE A 268 -4.71 -1.59 14.90
C PHE A 268 -3.88 -1.35 13.65
N VAL A 269 -4.46 -0.65 12.67
CA VAL A 269 -3.78 -0.22 11.44
C VAL A 269 -3.56 1.29 11.50
N PRO A 270 -2.31 1.78 11.48
CA PRO A 270 -2.05 3.21 11.37
C PRO A 270 -2.54 3.72 10.01
N GLU A 271 -3.06 4.95 9.96
CA GLU A 271 -3.51 5.54 8.70
C GLU A 271 -2.35 6.03 7.83
N GLY A 272 -2.60 6.11 6.53
CA GLY A 272 -1.67 6.70 5.56
C GLY A 272 -0.55 5.76 5.12
N ALA A 273 0.66 6.31 4.98
CA ALA A 273 1.81 5.60 4.40
C ALA A 273 2.27 4.39 5.22
N LEU A 274 1.95 4.34 6.51
CA LEU A 274 2.27 3.18 7.36
C LEU A 274 1.33 1.99 7.11
N SER A 275 0.23 2.20 6.40
CA SER A 275 -0.75 1.18 6.05
C SER A 275 -0.49 0.59 4.64
N THR A 276 0.49 1.13 3.91
CA THR A 276 0.76 0.79 2.51
C THR A 276 2.25 0.60 2.31
N PHE A 277 2.65 -0.37 1.49
CA PHE A 277 4.03 -0.54 1.03
C PHE A 277 4.03 -1.06 -0.41
N ILE A 278 5.17 -0.88 -1.07
CA ILE A 278 5.40 -1.37 -2.43
C ILE A 278 6.33 -2.58 -2.33
N MET A 279 5.93 -3.70 -2.93
CA MET A 279 6.80 -4.85 -3.15
C MET A 279 7.29 -4.81 -4.60
N GLU A 280 8.59 -4.87 -4.80
CA GLU A 280 9.23 -5.08 -6.10
C GLU A 280 9.58 -6.58 -6.17
N ALA A 281 8.86 -7.32 -7.02
CA ALA A 281 9.03 -8.76 -7.17
C ALA A 281 8.98 -9.13 -8.65
N PHE A 282 9.92 -9.96 -9.12
CA PHE A 282 10.00 -10.37 -10.52
C PHE A 282 10.08 -9.21 -11.53
N ASP A 283 10.76 -8.12 -11.16
CA ASP A 283 10.86 -6.86 -11.90
C ASP A 283 9.53 -6.10 -12.08
N GLU A 284 8.51 -6.49 -11.30
CA GLU A 284 7.20 -5.87 -11.29
C GLU A 284 6.91 -5.18 -9.95
N GLU A 285 6.01 -4.20 -9.98
CA GLU A 285 5.65 -3.42 -8.79
C GLU A 285 4.26 -3.82 -8.27
N PHE A 286 4.18 -4.14 -6.99
CA PHE A 286 2.95 -4.50 -6.29
C PHE A 286 2.69 -3.53 -5.14
N ILE A 287 1.47 -3.05 -5.05
CA ILE A 287 1.01 -2.22 -3.94
C ILE A 287 0.28 -3.12 -2.96
N VAL A 288 0.82 -3.23 -1.76
CA VAL A 288 0.16 -3.93 -0.65
C VAL A 288 -0.42 -2.88 0.28
N ARG A 289 -1.71 -3.02 0.59
CA ARG A 289 -2.40 -2.12 1.51
C ARG A 289 -3.18 -2.88 2.55
N VAL A 290 -3.13 -2.31 3.75
CA VAL A 290 -3.95 -2.69 4.89
C VAL A 290 -4.82 -1.51 5.30
N GLU A 291 -6.11 -1.77 5.48
CA GLU A 291 -7.12 -0.77 5.85
C GLU A 291 -7.96 -1.32 7.00
N GLU A 292 -8.02 -0.60 8.12
CA GLU A 292 -9.00 -0.87 9.16
C GLU A 292 -10.29 -0.13 8.83
N LEU A 293 -11.38 -0.89 8.66
CA LEU A 293 -12.70 -0.32 8.47
C LEU A 293 -13.19 0.34 9.77
N GLY A 294 -14.08 1.31 9.61
CA GLY A 294 -14.61 2.11 10.71
C GLY A 294 -15.26 1.29 11.84
N ASP A 295 -15.64 1.99 12.91
CA ASP A 295 -16.06 1.41 14.19
C ASP A 295 -17.24 0.41 14.10
N GLU A 296 -18.03 0.50 13.04
CA GLU A 296 -19.21 -0.35 12.80
C GLU A 296 -18.80 -1.78 12.39
N ASP A 297 -17.87 -1.91 11.44
CA ASP A 297 -17.54 -3.19 10.82
C ASP A 297 -16.49 -3.98 11.61
N LYS A 298 -15.60 -3.30 12.34
CA LYS A 298 -14.52 -3.92 13.14
C LYS A 298 -13.73 -4.98 12.36
N LYS A 299 -13.43 -4.67 11.10
CA LYS A 299 -12.70 -5.53 10.15
C LYS A 299 -11.44 -4.82 9.65
N VAL A 300 -10.43 -5.61 9.31
CA VAL A 300 -9.22 -5.17 8.62
C VAL A 300 -9.17 -5.86 7.26
N PHE A 301 -9.00 -5.06 6.22
CA PHE A 301 -8.86 -5.52 4.84
C PHE A 301 -7.40 -5.44 4.43
N ILE A 302 -6.88 -6.53 3.91
CA ILE A 302 -5.53 -6.60 3.35
C ILE A 302 -5.66 -7.03 1.90
N TRP A 303 -5.09 -6.26 0.98
CA TRP A 303 -5.11 -6.58 -0.44
C TRP A 303 -3.78 -6.26 -1.10
N VAL A 304 -3.56 -6.92 -2.24
CA VAL A 304 -2.39 -6.74 -3.09
C VAL A 304 -2.86 -6.35 -4.48
N MET A 305 -2.29 -5.28 -5.03
CA MET A 305 -2.53 -4.81 -6.39
C MET A 305 -1.24 -4.83 -7.20
N PHE A 306 -1.32 -5.30 -8.43
CA PHE A 306 -0.29 -5.24 -9.45
C PHE A 306 -0.35 -3.87 -10.13
N HIS A 307 0.80 -3.22 -10.28
CA HIS A 307 0.94 -1.97 -11.00
C HIS A 307 1.61 -2.20 -12.35
N GLY A 308 0.79 -2.44 -13.38
CA GLY A 308 1.25 -2.66 -14.74
C GLY A 308 0.07 -2.85 -15.69
N ARG A 309 0.25 -3.66 -16.73
CA ARG A 309 -0.84 -4.05 -17.63
C ARG A 309 -1.71 -5.14 -17.03
N TRP A 310 -3.02 -5.06 -17.21
CA TRP A 310 -3.95 -5.97 -16.52
C TRP A 310 -3.77 -7.42 -16.94
N GLU A 311 -3.37 -7.66 -18.19
CA GLU A 311 -3.05 -8.98 -18.72
C GLU A 311 -1.87 -9.62 -17.97
N ASP A 312 -0.88 -8.82 -17.57
CA ASP A 312 0.31 -9.28 -16.86
C ASP A 312 -0.01 -9.60 -15.40
N GLY A 313 -0.96 -8.87 -14.79
CA GLY A 313 -1.40 -9.11 -13.42
C GLY A 313 -1.93 -10.53 -13.16
N TYR A 314 -2.55 -11.18 -14.16
CA TYR A 314 -3.06 -12.54 -14.01
C TYR A 314 -1.98 -13.61 -13.86
N LYS A 315 -0.75 -13.31 -14.28
CA LYS A 315 0.42 -14.19 -14.15
C LYS A 315 0.87 -14.31 -12.70
N PHE A 316 0.29 -13.53 -11.78
CA PHE A 316 0.69 -13.51 -10.38
C PHE A 316 -0.42 -13.98 -9.44
N LYS A 317 0.01 -14.53 -8.31
CA LYS A 317 -0.81 -14.95 -7.17
C LYS A 317 -0.22 -14.34 -5.90
N ALA A 318 -1.06 -13.77 -5.06
CA ALA A 318 -0.68 -13.29 -3.74
C ALA A 318 -1.18 -14.25 -2.67
N LYS A 319 -0.27 -14.65 -1.78
CA LYS A 319 -0.59 -15.30 -0.52
C LYS A 319 -0.42 -14.29 0.61
N ILE A 320 -1.47 -14.08 1.39
CA ILE A 320 -1.50 -13.17 2.54
C ILE A 320 -1.78 -14.03 3.77
N GLN A 321 -0.88 -14.01 4.75
CA GLN A 321 -0.94 -14.88 5.92
C GLN A 321 -0.76 -14.07 7.19
N LEU A 322 -1.67 -14.23 8.15
CA LEU A 322 -1.49 -13.68 9.49
C LEU A 322 -0.40 -14.48 10.21
N CYS A 323 0.67 -13.82 10.64
CA CYS A 323 1.77 -14.48 11.34
C CYS A 323 1.44 -14.62 12.82
N ASN A 324 1.34 -15.86 13.30
CA ASN A 324 1.19 -16.17 14.72
C ASN A 324 2.58 -16.36 15.32
N SER A 325 2.99 -15.45 16.20
CA SER A 325 4.36 -15.38 16.73
C SER A 325 4.79 -16.54 17.61
N ASP A 326 3.85 -17.26 18.22
CA ASP A 326 4.16 -18.22 19.29
C ASP A 326 3.80 -19.68 18.94
N ARG A 327 3.40 -19.94 17.68
CA ARG A 327 3.17 -21.30 17.17
C ARG A 327 4.22 -21.70 16.14
N ALA A 328 5.49 -21.35 16.39
CA ALA A 328 6.57 -22.18 15.88
C ALA A 328 6.45 -23.53 16.59
N THR A 329 5.57 -24.39 16.07
CA THR A 329 5.32 -25.74 16.54
C THR A 329 6.62 -26.52 16.38
N GLU A 330 7.31 -26.70 17.49
CA GLU A 330 8.31 -27.75 17.62
C GLU A 330 7.60 -29.09 17.32
N ASP A 331 7.85 -29.63 16.13
CA ASP A 331 7.74 -31.05 15.75
C ASP A 331 6.38 -31.77 15.84
N THR A 332 5.25 -31.09 15.77
CA THR A 332 3.98 -31.78 15.47
C THR A 332 3.77 -31.80 13.95
N ASP A 333 4.05 -32.95 13.32
CA ASP A 333 3.76 -33.29 11.90
C ASP A 333 2.27 -33.17 11.51
N ASP A 334 1.45 -32.58 12.37
CA ASP A 334 0.07 -32.22 12.07
C ASP A 334 0.12 -30.89 11.33
N GLU A 335 0.14 -30.95 9.99
CA GLU A 335 -0.08 -29.82 9.07
C GLU A 335 -1.51 -29.26 9.23
N GLU A 336 -1.87 -28.81 10.45
CA GLU A 336 -3.04 -27.99 10.65
C GLU A 336 -2.80 -26.69 9.89
N GLU A 337 -3.39 -26.59 8.69
CA GLU A 337 -3.38 -25.40 7.85
C GLU A 337 -3.58 -24.16 8.72
N ASP A 338 -2.65 -23.20 8.62
CA ASP A 338 -2.77 -21.94 9.35
C ASP A 338 -4.12 -21.27 9.01
N ASP A 339 -5.04 -21.29 9.96
CA ASP A 339 -6.47 -20.91 9.86
C ASP A 339 -6.73 -19.50 9.26
N PHE A 340 -5.71 -18.68 9.04
CA PHE A 340 -5.83 -17.30 8.58
C PHE A 340 -4.87 -16.99 7.41
N SER A 341 -4.89 -17.84 6.38
CA SER A 341 -4.25 -17.55 5.11
C SER A 341 -5.29 -17.30 4.00
N PHE A 342 -4.99 -16.33 3.16
CA PHE A 342 -5.70 -16.06 1.92
C PHE A 342 -4.73 -16.29 0.77
N VAL A 343 -5.16 -17.04 -0.23
CA VAL A 343 -4.43 -17.17 -1.49
C VAL A 343 -5.36 -16.79 -2.61
N GLY A 344 -5.00 -15.77 -3.39
CA GLY A 344 -5.87 -15.28 -4.43
C GLY A 344 -5.15 -14.54 -5.54
N LYS A 345 -5.94 -14.15 -6.54
CA LYS A 345 -5.46 -13.36 -7.67
C LYS A 345 -5.04 -11.97 -7.20
N VAL A 346 -3.94 -11.48 -7.74
CA VAL A 346 -3.55 -10.08 -7.55
C VAL A 346 -4.54 -9.22 -8.31
N ARG A 347 -5.01 -8.12 -7.70
CA ARG A 347 -5.85 -7.15 -8.41
C ARG A 347 -5.00 -6.29 -9.31
N ASP A 348 -5.56 -5.74 -10.38
CA ASP A 348 -4.85 -4.68 -11.09
C ASP A 348 -5.25 -3.29 -10.57
N THR A 349 -4.25 -2.43 -10.39
CA THR A 349 -4.39 -0.97 -10.37
C THR A 349 -5.25 -0.38 -11.49
N THR A 350 -5.34 -1.01 -12.67
CA THR A 350 -6.18 -0.53 -13.76
C THR A 350 -7.68 -0.67 -13.51
N SER A 351 -8.09 -1.62 -12.66
CA SER A 351 -9.48 -1.77 -12.25
C SER A 351 -9.85 -0.60 -11.32
N PHE A 352 -10.43 0.44 -11.91
CA PHE A 352 -10.74 1.73 -11.28
C PHE A 352 -11.58 1.65 -9.99
N SER A 353 -12.16 0.49 -9.70
CA SER A 353 -12.88 0.22 -8.48
C SER A 353 -11.90 -0.23 -7.39
N TRP A 354 -11.50 0.74 -6.55
CA TRP A 354 -11.05 0.47 -5.17
C TRP A 354 -12.14 -0.21 -4.31
N GLU A 355 -13.26 -0.61 -4.92
CA GLU A 355 -14.36 -1.25 -4.25
C GLU A 355 -13.86 -2.53 -3.59
N ARG A 356 -14.32 -2.69 -2.36
CA ARG A 356 -13.91 -3.77 -1.47
C ARG A 356 -14.50 -5.06 -2.01
N ASN A 357 -13.68 -5.85 -2.70
CA ASN A 357 -14.03 -7.18 -3.16
C ASN A 357 -13.39 -8.23 -2.25
N GLU A 358 -14.22 -8.86 -1.41
CA GLU A 358 -13.78 -9.88 -0.45
C GLU A 358 -13.10 -11.09 -1.11
N SER A 359 -13.37 -11.36 -2.40
CA SER A 359 -12.74 -12.49 -3.12
C SER A 359 -11.25 -12.31 -3.43
N THR A 360 -10.73 -11.09 -3.27
CA THR A 360 -9.35 -10.69 -3.65
C THR A 360 -8.63 -10.02 -2.49
N SER A 361 -9.13 -10.21 -1.27
CA SER A 361 -8.63 -9.54 -0.08
C SER A 361 -8.75 -10.46 1.12
N LEU A 362 -7.75 -10.45 1.99
CA LEU A 362 -7.89 -11.07 3.30
C LEU A 362 -8.67 -10.13 4.21
N VAL A 363 -9.81 -10.60 4.71
CA VAL A 363 -10.66 -9.87 5.65
C VAL A 363 -10.50 -10.49 7.03
N LEU A 364 -9.96 -9.73 7.97
CA LEU A 364 -9.74 -10.16 9.34
C LEU A 364 -10.68 -9.42 10.28
N GLU A 365 -11.36 -10.13 11.16
CA GLU A 365 -12.05 -9.50 12.28
C GLU A 365 -11.02 -8.93 13.28
N LEU A 366 -11.29 -7.76 13.87
CA LEU A 366 -10.42 -7.18 14.90
C LEU A 366 -10.24 -8.12 16.10
N ASN A 367 -11.22 -8.98 16.40
CA ASN A 367 -11.10 -9.98 17.45
C ASN A 367 -10.05 -11.05 17.11
N THR A 368 -9.95 -11.44 15.84
CA THR A 368 -8.89 -12.35 15.37
C THR A 368 -7.52 -11.69 15.50
N ILE A 369 -7.39 -10.42 15.12
CA ILE A 369 -6.13 -9.68 15.29
C ILE A 369 -5.74 -9.57 16.77
N ARG A 370 -6.70 -9.25 17.64
CA ARG A 370 -6.47 -9.17 19.11
C ARG A 370 -5.92 -10.47 19.69
N LYS A 371 -6.42 -11.62 19.23
CA LYS A 371 -5.95 -12.94 19.68
C LYS A 371 -4.53 -13.27 19.21
N ASN A 372 -4.08 -12.63 18.13
CA ASN A 372 -2.78 -12.85 17.51
C ASN A 372 -1.79 -11.70 17.79
N LEU A 373 -2.03 -10.90 18.83
CA LEU A 373 -1.07 -9.90 19.27
C LEU A 373 0.15 -10.58 19.90
N THR A 374 1.30 -10.16 19.42
CA THR A 374 2.63 -10.56 19.87
C THR A 374 3.20 -9.47 20.76
N THR A 375 3.92 -9.83 21.81
CA THR A 375 4.68 -8.87 22.63
C THR A 375 6.17 -9.10 22.45
N GLU A 376 6.91 -8.07 22.06
CA GLU A 376 8.38 -8.10 21.98
C GLU A 376 8.98 -7.13 22.99
N VAL A 377 10.03 -7.55 23.69
CA VAL A 377 10.78 -6.70 24.62
C VAL A 377 11.82 -5.93 23.83
N LYS A 378 11.57 -4.65 23.56
CA LYS A 378 12.50 -3.77 22.88
C LYS A 378 13.40 -3.04 23.88
N TYR A 379 14.70 -3.05 23.61
CA TYR A 379 15.72 -2.31 24.41
C TYR A 379 15.68 -2.57 25.92
N GLY A 380 15.36 -3.80 26.33
CA GLY A 380 15.50 -4.28 27.71
C GLY A 380 14.53 -3.68 28.74
N ARG A 381 13.59 -2.80 28.35
CA ARG A 381 12.62 -2.22 29.31
C ARG A 381 11.22 -1.93 28.76
N SER A 382 11.03 -1.84 27.44
CA SER A 382 9.73 -1.50 26.86
C SER A 382 9.14 -2.70 26.13
N GLN A 383 7.97 -3.16 26.57
CA GLN A 383 7.17 -4.12 25.84
C GLN A 383 6.41 -3.39 24.74
N VAL A 384 6.53 -3.87 23.51
CA VAL A 384 5.72 -3.40 22.39
C VAL A 384 4.83 -4.53 21.92
N THR A 385 3.53 -4.25 21.78
CA THR A 385 2.58 -5.18 21.20
C THR A 385 2.44 -4.93 19.71
N TYR A 386 2.40 -5.98 18.91
CA TYR A 386 2.21 -5.88 17.47
C TYR A 386 1.49 -7.10 16.92
N TRP A 387 0.92 -6.98 15.74
CA TRP A 387 0.52 -8.13 14.91
C TRP A 387 1.27 -8.03 13.59
N SER A 388 1.35 -9.12 12.85
CA SER A 388 2.11 -9.13 11.59
C SER A 388 1.44 -9.94 10.50
N VAL A 389 1.64 -9.49 9.27
CA VAL A 389 1.14 -10.15 8.06
C VAL A 389 2.33 -10.46 7.17
N LYS A 390 2.40 -11.71 6.71
CA LYS A 390 3.31 -12.14 5.66
C LYS A 390 2.60 -12.08 4.33
N VAL A 391 3.22 -11.40 3.37
CA VAL A 391 2.74 -11.33 1.99
C VAL A 391 3.77 -11.98 1.09
N THR A 392 3.35 -12.94 0.29
CA THR A 392 4.17 -13.65 -0.68
C THR A 392 3.57 -13.49 -2.06
N ILE A 393 4.38 -13.01 -3.01
CA ILE A 393 4.03 -12.93 -4.42
C ILE A 393 4.70 -14.10 -5.14
N THR A 394 3.90 -14.82 -5.91
CA THR A 394 4.36 -15.95 -6.73
C THR A 394 3.88 -15.75 -8.15
N ARG A 395 4.67 -16.17 -9.13
CA ARG A 395 4.16 -16.37 -10.49
C ARG A 395 3.26 -17.62 -10.47
N ARG A 396 2.17 -17.59 -11.23
CA ARG A 396 1.48 -18.84 -11.55
C ARG A 396 2.38 -19.59 -12.49
N ASP A 397 2.81 -20.77 -12.07
CA ASP A 397 3.40 -21.71 -13.01
C ASP A 397 2.31 -22.06 -14.03
N GLU A 398 2.64 -21.97 -15.32
CA GLU A 398 1.71 -22.25 -16.42
C GLU A 398 1.13 -23.67 -16.33
N ASP A 399 1.76 -24.54 -15.53
CA ASP A 399 1.43 -25.95 -15.35
C ASP A 399 0.38 -26.23 -14.25
N GLU A 400 0.11 -25.33 -13.30
CA GLU A 400 -0.89 -25.58 -12.23
C GLU A 400 -2.35 -25.44 -12.70
N GLU A 401 -2.61 -24.77 -13.82
CA GLU A 401 -3.97 -24.60 -14.35
C GLU A 401 -4.52 -25.88 -15.03
N SER A 402 -3.71 -26.93 -15.23
CA SER A 402 -4.19 -28.17 -15.90
C SER A 402 -5.07 -29.08 -15.05
N ASP A 403 -5.08 -28.91 -13.73
CA ASP A 403 -5.71 -29.88 -12.82
C ASP A 403 -7.09 -29.44 -12.31
N THR A 404 -7.42 -28.14 -12.31
CA THR A 404 -8.75 -27.69 -11.86
C THR A 404 -9.85 -27.81 -12.91
N ASP A 405 -9.51 -27.91 -14.19
CA ASP A 405 -10.50 -28.09 -15.27
C ASP A 405 -10.84 -29.56 -15.54
N ARG A 406 -10.03 -30.52 -15.04
CA ARG A 406 -10.30 -31.96 -15.22
C ARG A 406 -11.49 -32.49 -14.43
N ASP A 407 -11.88 -31.82 -13.35
CA ASP A 407 -13.02 -32.27 -12.52
C ASP A 407 -14.37 -31.73 -13.00
N ARG A 408 -14.40 -30.88 -14.03
CA ARG A 408 -15.65 -30.29 -14.55
C ARG A 408 -16.33 -31.11 -15.65
N ASP A 409 -15.63 -32.06 -16.27
CA ASP A 409 -16.16 -32.94 -17.33
C ASP A 409 -16.75 -34.27 -16.85
N ASN A 410 -16.82 -34.50 -15.53
CA ASN A 410 -17.40 -35.73 -14.95
C ASN A 410 -18.78 -35.55 -14.29
N THR A 411 -19.45 -34.42 -14.49
CA THR A 411 -20.92 -34.40 -14.33
C THR A 411 -21.52 -35.08 -15.54
N ASP A 412 -21.60 -36.40 -15.42
CA ASP A 412 -22.38 -37.33 -16.22
C ASP A 412 -23.77 -36.75 -16.47
N ASP A 413 -23.93 -36.09 -17.63
CA ASP A 413 -25.19 -35.62 -18.23
C ASP A 413 -26.06 -36.83 -18.68
N SER A 414 -26.03 -37.91 -17.89
CA SER A 414 -26.93 -39.03 -18.04
C SER A 414 -28.23 -38.72 -17.31
N ASP A 415 -29.23 -38.36 -18.11
CA ASP A 415 -30.63 -38.71 -17.92
C ASP A 415 -31.44 -37.89 -16.91
N MET A 416 -31.89 -36.70 -17.33
CA MET A 416 -33.17 -36.16 -16.84
C MET A 416 -33.86 -35.25 -17.87
N TYR A 417 -34.18 -35.81 -19.04
CA TYR A 417 -35.34 -35.33 -19.78
C TYR A 417 -36.59 -35.78 -19.02
N GLU A 418 -37.02 -35.01 -18.02
CA GLU A 418 -38.41 -35.09 -17.58
C GLU A 418 -39.26 -34.37 -18.63
N ASP A 419 -40.06 -35.17 -19.33
CA ASP A 419 -41.12 -34.75 -20.24
C ASP A 419 -41.97 -33.66 -19.57
N ILE A 420 -41.81 -32.41 -20.01
CA ILE A 420 -42.77 -31.35 -19.71
C ILE A 420 -43.94 -31.57 -20.67
N ASP A 421 -44.99 -32.20 -20.14
CA ASP A 421 -46.29 -32.33 -20.79
C ASP A 421 -46.85 -30.93 -21.07
N ASP A 422 -46.76 -30.49 -22.33
CA ASP A 422 -47.47 -29.33 -22.88
C ASP A 422 -48.96 -29.68 -23.02
N SER A 423 -49.68 -29.73 -21.91
CA SER A 423 -51.14 -29.88 -21.92
C SER A 423 -51.80 -28.93 -20.94
N ASP A 424 -52.69 -28.13 -21.50
CA ASP A 424 -53.77 -27.39 -20.85
C ASP A 424 -53.44 -26.05 -20.21
N SER A 425 -53.61 -24.99 -20.99
CA SER A 425 -54.46 -23.87 -20.58
C SER A 425 -54.92 -23.06 -21.80
N ASP A 426 -55.94 -23.62 -22.46
CA ASP A 426 -56.97 -22.84 -23.10
C ASP A 426 -57.67 -21.93 -22.07
N ASP A 427 -58.20 -20.83 -22.58
CA ASP A 427 -59.23 -19.97 -21.99
C ASP A 427 -58.82 -19.10 -20.78
N LEU A 428 -58.80 -17.78 -20.98
CA LEU A 428 -59.98 -16.96 -20.69
C LEU A 428 -59.78 -15.50 -21.13
N LEU A 429 -60.77 -15.04 -21.90
CA LEU A 429 -61.13 -13.65 -22.14
C LEU A 429 -61.45 -12.95 -20.80
N ASP A 430 -61.06 -11.68 -20.64
CA ASP A 430 -62.00 -10.57 -20.50
C ASP A 430 -61.30 -9.24 -20.10
N ASP A 431 -61.80 -8.18 -20.73
CA ASP A 431 -61.71 -6.72 -20.52
C ASP A 431 -60.39 -5.93 -20.74
#